data_AF-A0A7C4L0T1-F1
#
_entry.id   AF-A0A7C4L0T1-F1
#
_cell.length_a   1.000
_cell.length_b   1.000
_cell.length_c   1.000
_cell.angle_alpha   90.00
_cell.angle_beta   90.00
_cell.angle_gamma   90.00
#
_symmetry.space_group_name_H-M   'P 1'
#
loop_
_entity.id
_entity.type
_entity.pdbx_description
1 polymer ?
#
loop_
_entity_poly.entity_id
_entity_poly.type
_entity_poly.pdbx_seq_one_letter_code
_entity_poly.pdbx_strand_id
1 'polypeptide(L)'
;MISHVTQVASKKKLNIQKEIVKVTAHFREQGSVLRGDAEAFCDGFEIEIQVESGESPETIRDLIRLARQMCFTEVALSGQTPVTLSASLNGAPLDQP
;
A
#
# COMPACT_ATOMS: atom_id res chain seq x y z
N MET A 1 4.67 -7.66 -9.70
CA MET A 1 5.09 -6.55 -8.80
C MET A 1 5.89 -7.17 -7.67
N ILE A 2 7.13 -6.73 -7.44
CA ILE A 2 8.01 -7.25 -6.38
C ILE A 2 7.81 -6.40 -5.12
N SER A 3 7.74 -7.01 -3.94
CA SER A 3 7.61 -6.28 -2.67
C SER A 3 8.79 -5.31 -2.47
N HIS A 4 8.59 -4.22 -1.72
CA HIS A 4 9.70 -3.34 -1.38
C HIS A 4 10.70 -3.98 -0.41
N VAL A 5 10.32 -5.04 0.31
CA VAL A 5 11.26 -5.81 1.13
C VAL A 5 12.29 -6.49 0.23
N THR A 6 11.85 -7.24 -0.80
CA THR A 6 12.77 -7.84 -1.78
C THR A 6 13.59 -6.78 -2.52
N GLN A 7 12.99 -5.67 -2.94
CA GLN A 7 13.71 -4.61 -3.66
C GLN A 7 14.81 -3.95 -2.82
N VAL A 8 14.52 -3.61 -1.55
CA VAL A 8 15.51 -3.01 -0.65
C VAL A 8 16.59 -4.04 -0.30
N ALA A 9 16.22 -5.30 -0.06
CA ALA A 9 17.18 -6.37 0.20
C ALA A 9 18.18 -6.51 -0.96
N SER A 10 17.69 -6.52 -2.20
CA SER A 10 18.53 -6.55 -3.40
C SER A 10 19.46 -5.35 -3.50
N LYS A 11 18.95 -4.12 -3.29
CA LYS A 11 19.76 -2.89 -3.33
C LYS A 11 20.83 -2.85 -2.24
N LYS A 12 20.52 -3.38 -1.04
CA LYS A 12 21.46 -3.48 0.08
C LYS A 12 22.34 -4.73 0.02
N LYS A 13 22.18 -5.57 -1.01
CA LYS A 13 22.91 -6.84 -1.20
C LYS A 13 22.79 -7.80 -0.01
N LEU A 14 21.62 -7.83 0.62
CA LEU A 14 21.32 -8.71 1.75
C LEU A 14 20.93 -10.10 1.28
N ASN A 15 21.38 -11.13 2.01
CA ASN A 15 21.02 -12.50 1.71
C ASN A 15 19.72 -12.91 2.43
N ILE A 16 18.59 -12.78 1.74
CA ILE A 16 17.28 -13.23 2.23
C ILE A 16 16.98 -14.61 1.67
N GLN A 17 16.79 -15.59 2.55
CA GLN A 17 16.49 -16.97 2.17
C GLN A 17 15.01 -17.13 1.83
N LYS A 18 14.15 -16.45 2.59
CA LYS A 18 12.71 -16.44 2.39
C LYS A 18 12.10 -15.15 2.91
N GLU A 19 11.07 -14.70 2.23
CA GLU A 19 10.26 -13.56 2.61
C GLU A 19 8.78 -13.95 2.44
N ILE A 20 7.96 -13.68 3.45
CA ILE A 20 6.50 -13.72 3.35
C ILE A 20 5.96 -12.38 3.82
N VAL A 21 5.12 -11.75 3.00
CA VAL A 21 4.38 -10.54 3.37
C VAL A 21 2.89 -10.86 3.24
N LYS A 22 2.17 -10.75 4.34
CA LYS A 22 0.70 -10.89 4.38
C LYS A 22 0.10 -9.53 4.71
N VAL A 23 -0.88 -9.13 3.91
CA VAL A 23 -1.62 -7.88 4.10
C VAL A 23 -3.10 -8.22 4.26
N THR A 24 -3.69 -7.74 5.35
CA THR A 24 -5.13 -7.80 5.59
C THR A 24 -5.68 -6.38 5.53
N ALA A 25 -6.74 -6.16 4.76
CA ALA A 25 -7.37 -4.86 4.60
C ALA A 25 -8.83 -4.94 5.03
N HIS A 26 -9.29 -3.94 5.78
CA HIS A 26 -10.64 -3.84 6.29
C HIS A 26 -11.35 -2.68 5.61
N PHE A 27 -12.40 -2.99 4.86
CA PHE A 27 -13.21 -2.02 4.13
C PHE A 27 -14.66 -2.13 4.55
N ARG A 28 -15.36 -0.99 4.52
CA ARG A 28 -16.77 -0.92 4.84
C ARG A 28 -17.46 0.01 3.87
N GLU A 29 -18.68 -0.33 3.50
CA GLU A 29 -19.55 0.49 2.68
C GLU A 29 -20.79 0.89 3.48
N GLN A 30 -21.35 2.05 3.15
CA GLN A 30 -22.57 2.56 3.75
C GLN A 30 -23.41 3.27 2.68
N GLY A 31 -24.73 3.32 2.88
CA GLY A 31 -25.65 4.02 1.99
C GLY A 31 -26.12 3.15 0.82
N SER A 32 -26.58 3.79 -0.26
CA SER A 32 -27.11 3.12 -1.44
C SER A 32 -26.73 3.86 -2.72
N VAL A 33 -26.22 3.10 -3.68
CA VAL A 33 -25.90 3.63 -5.01
C VAL A 33 -27.15 4.21 -5.68
N LEU A 34 -28.31 3.55 -5.54
CA LEU A 34 -29.57 4.02 -6.15
C LEU A 34 -30.10 5.30 -5.52
N ARG A 35 -29.81 5.54 -4.23
CA ARG A 35 -30.19 6.77 -3.53
C ARG A 35 -29.15 7.88 -3.71
N GLY A 36 -27.96 7.57 -4.23
CA GLY A 36 -26.88 8.52 -4.45
C GLY A 36 -26.08 8.88 -3.19
N ASP A 37 -26.18 8.10 -2.11
CA ASP A 37 -25.51 8.35 -0.82
C ASP A 37 -24.53 7.22 -0.45
N ALA A 38 -24.07 6.45 -1.43
CA ALA A 38 -23.10 5.40 -1.19
C ALA A 38 -21.72 5.99 -0.88
N GLU A 39 -21.14 5.56 0.24
CA GLU A 39 -19.80 5.92 0.68
C GLU A 39 -18.99 4.68 1.05
N ALA A 40 -17.70 4.70 0.73
CA ALA A 40 -16.75 3.65 1.06
C ALA A 40 -15.72 4.15 2.07
N PHE A 41 -15.34 3.28 2.98
CA PHE A 41 -14.39 3.54 4.05
C PHE A 41 -13.28 2.49 4.02
N CYS A 42 -12.06 2.96 4.28
CA CYS A 42 -10.92 2.09 4.57
C CYS A 42 -10.67 2.15 6.07
N ASP A 43 -11.14 1.14 6.80
CA ASP A 43 -11.09 1.11 8.26
C ASP A 43 -9.69 0.74 8.77
N GLY A 44 -8.87 0.05 7.97
CA GLY A 44 -7.46 -0.16 8.30
C GLY A 44 -6.76 -1.23 7.48
N PHE A 45 -5.45 -1.33 7.70
CA PHE A 45 -4.58 -2.36 7.14
C PHE A 45 -3.73 -2.98 8.26
N GLU A 46 -3.57 -4.30 8.19
CA GLU A 46 -2.61 -5.06 8.99
C GLU A 46 -1.57 -5.66 8.04
N ILE A 47 -0.29 -5.51 8.39
CA ILE A 47 0.83 -6.00 7.59
C ILE A 47 1.70 -6.89 8.46
N GLU A 48 1.84 -8.14 8.06
CA GLU A 48 2.71 -9.13 8.68
C GLU A 48 3.88 -9.44 7.74
N ILE A 49 5.11 -9.27 8.22
CA ILE A 49 6.33 -9.52 7.45
C ILE A 49 7.14 -10.59 8.17
N GLN A 50 7.40 -11.70 7.49
CA GLN A 50 8.27 -12.78 7.96
C GLN A 50 9.49 -12.85 7.05
N VAL A 51 10.69 -12.91 7.63
CA VAL A 51 11.96 -12.97 6.92
C VAL A 51 12.81 -14.08 7.50
N GLU A 52 13.29 -14.99 6.66
CA GLU A 52 14.32 -15.98 7.01
C GLU A 52 15.64 -15.51 6.39
N SER A 53 16.67 -15.30 7.20
CA SER A 53 17.97 -14.75 6.79
C SER A 53 19.04 -15.01 7.84
N GLY A 54 20.31 -15.03 7.42
CA GLY A 54 21.48 -15.06 8.31
C GLY A 54 22.01 -13.67 8.71
N GLU A 55 21.40 -12.58 8.22
CA GLU A 55 21.79 -11.21 8.56
C GLU A 55 21.43 -10.85 10.01
N SER A 56 22.05 -9.80 10.57
CA SER A 56 21.77 -9.39 11.95
C SER A 56 20.34 -8.83 12.13
N PRO A 57 19.74 -8.94 13.33
CA PRO A 57 18.42 -8.36 13.61
C PRO A 57 18.33 -6.85 13.33
N GLU A 58 19.40 -6.09 13.58
CA GLU A 58 19.48 -4.65 13.30
C GLU A 58 19.42 -4.39 11.80
N THR A 59 20.10 -5.22 11.02
CA THR A 59 20.11 -5.13 9.55
C THR A 59 18.72 -5.41 8.97
N ILE A 60 18.03 -6.44 9.47
CA ILE A 60 16.66 -6.77 9.06
C ILE A 60 15.66 -5.68 9.51
N ARG A 61 15.84 -5.11 10.71
CA ARG A 61 15.00 -3.98 11.17
C ARG A 61 15.12 -2.77 10.25
N ASP A 62 16.34 -2.44 9.84
CA ASP A 62 16.57 -1.32 8.91
C ASP A 62 16.03 -1.61 7.51
N LEU A 63 16.17 -2.85 7.03
CA LEU A 63 15.55 -3.32 5.79
C LEU A 63 14.03 -3.10 5.81
N ILE A 64 13.34 -3.57 6.85
CA ILE A 64 11.87 -3.45 6.97
C ILE A 64 11.46 -1.98 7.05
N ARG A 65 12.18 -1.17 7.82
CA ARG A 65 11.93 0.28 7.93
C ARG A 65 12.00 0.97 6.56
N LEU A 66 13.05 0.72 5.79
CA LEU A 66 13.23 1.28 4.45
C LEU A 66 12.17 0.76 3.47
N ALA A 67 11.85 -0.53 3.53
CA ALA A 67 10.84 -1.13 2.67
C ALA A 67 9.45 -0.50 2.87
N ARG A 68 9.06 -0.23 4.12
CA ARG A 68 7.80 0.47 4.45
C ARG A 68 7.79 1.91 3.97
N GLN A 69 8.89 2.64 4.16
CA GLN A 69 9.01 4.03 3.66
C GLN A 69 8.93 4.12 2.13
N MET A 70 9.30 3.05 1.42
CA MET A 70 9.17 2.95 -0.03
C MET A 70 7.84 2.37 -0.49
N CYS A 71 7.00 1.84 0.41
CA CYS A 71 5.73 1.23 0.06
C CYS A 71 4.75 2.30 -0.45
N PHE A 72 4.58 2.39 -1.78
CA PHE A 72 3.69 3.36 -2.41
C PHE A 72 2.28 3.36 -1.82
N THR A 73 1.72 2.18 -1.53
CA THR A 73 0.40 2.06 -0.90
C THR A 73 0.38 2.65 0.51
N GLU A 74 1.39 2.35 1.34
CA GLU A 74 1.47 2.89 2.71
C GLU A 74 1.65 4.42 2.69
N VAL A 75 2.47 4.93 1.76
CA VAL A 75 2.65 6.38 1.54
C VAL A 75 1.33 7.03 1.11
N ALA A 76 0.61 6.44 0.14
CA ALA A 76 -0.67 6.97 -0.31
C ALA A 76 -1.74 6.97 0.81
N LEU A 77 -1.77 5.91 1.63
CA LEU A 77 -2.70 5.79 2.76
C LEU A 77 -2.36 6.72 3.93
N SER A 78 -1.12 7.21 4.04
CA SER A 78 -0.71 8.16 5.10
C SER A 78 -1.30 9.58 4.95
N GLY A 79 -2.13 9.80 3.92
CA GLY A 79 -2.95 11.01 3.78
C GLY A 79 -2.25 12.22 3.16
N GLN A 80 -1.08 12.02 2.53
CA GLN A 80 -0.27 13.12 2.00
C GLN A 80 -0.29 13.23 0.46
N THR A 81 -0.98 12.32 -0.23
CA THR A 81 -0.97 12.25 -1.70
C THR A 81 -2.24 12.85 -2.29
N PRO A 82 -2.17 14.00 -3.00
CA PRO A 82 -3.34 14.58 -3.66
C PRO A 82 -3.83 13.66 -4.78
N VAL A 83 -5.16 13.53 -4.89
CA VAL A 83 -5.81 12.79 -5.98
C VAL A 83 -6.48 13.80 -6.89
N THR A 84 -6.04 13.86 -8.15
CA THR A 84 -6.70 14.65 -9.19
C THR A 84 -7.59 13.73 -10.02
N LEU A 85 -8.85 14.12 -10.16
CA LEU A 85 -9.85 13.35 -10.90
C LEU A 85 -10.29 14.16 -12.12
N SER A 86 -10.35 13.50 -13.27
CA SER A 86 -10.89 14.06 -14.51
C SER A 86 -11.84 13.04 -15.11
N ALA A 87 -13.08 13.45 -15.36
CA ALA A 87 -14.10 12.61 -15.97
C ALA A 87 -14.51 13.16 -17.35
N SER A 88 -14.92 12.27 -18.24
CA SER A 88 -15.47 12.64 -19.54
C SER A 88 -16.64 11.74 -19.89
N LEU A 89 -17.69 12.30 -20.48
CA LEU A 89 -18.84 11.57 -21.02
C LEU A 89 -18.89 11.79 -22.53
N ASN A 90 -18.77 10.70 -23.31
CA ASN A 90 -18.82 10.74 -24.77
C ASN A 90 -17.83 11.75 -25.40
N GLY A 91 -16.63 11.87 -24.82
CA GLY A 91 -15.57 12.75 -25.31
C GLY A 91 -15.70 14.22 -24.86
N ALA A 92 -16.77 14.60 -24.17
CA ALA A 92 -16.87 15.91 -23.52
C ALA A 92 -16.42 15.81 -22.05
N PRO A 93 -15.69 16.81 -21.51
CA PRO A 93 -15.41 16.87 -20.08
C PRO A 93 -16.71 16.80 -19.28
N LEU A 94 -16.72 15.95 -18.27
CA LEU A 94 -17.81 15.83 -17.32
C LEU A 94 -17.39 16.61 -16.07
N ASP A 95 -18.00 17.77 -15.85
CA ASP A 95 -17.81 18.52 -14.62
C ASP A 95 -18.23 17.65 -13.44
N GLN A 96 -17.35 17.55 -12.47
CA GLN A 96 -17.62 16.83 -11.25
C GLN A 96 -18.25 17.78 -10.24
N PRO A 97 -19.24 17.34 -9.44
CA PRO A 97 -19.63 18.07 -8.24
C PRO A 97 -18.47 18.15 -7.24
#